data_AF-A0A953KXH5-F1
#
_entry.id   AF-A0A953KXH5-F1
#
_cell.length_a   1.000
_cell.length_b   1.000
_cell.length_c   1.000
_cell.angle_alpha   90.00
_cell.angle_beta   90.00
_cell.angle_gamma   90.00
#
_symmetry.space_group_name_H-M   'P 1'
#
loop_
_entity.id
_entity.type
_entity.pdbx_description
1 polymer ?
#
loop_
_entity_poly.entity_id
_entity_poly.type
_entity_poly.pdbx_seq_one_letter_code
_entity_poly.pdbx_strand_id
1 'polypeptide(L)'
;MSDHNTTGDYFETEPSDFLRERRGTYFMINAISKRVRQLQLGEKAQVPVPQEFNRDTVKLATNEFLADTLKIEQKPHLDRFAQHLPTEVVSAD
;
A
#
# COMPACT_ATOMS: atom_id res chain seq x y z
N MET A 1 -18.85 -11.32 30.83
CA MET A 1 -17.72 -10.49 30.37
C MET A 1 -16.79 -11.44 29.66
N SER A 2 -16.79 -11.43 28.33
CA SER A 2 -15.94 -12.30 27.53
C SER A 2 -14.65 -11.55 27.25
N ASP A 3 -13.56 -12.02 27.85
CA ASP A 3 -12.22 -11.54 27.54
C ASP A 3 -11.88 -11.99 26.12
N HIS A 4 -11.96 -11.07 25.16
CA HIS A 4 -11.44 -11.28 23.82
C HIS A 4 -9.91 -11.33 23.86
N ASN A 5 -9.37 -12.51 24.17
CA ASN A 5 -7.97 -12.83 23.98
C ASN A 5 -7.67 -12.83 22.47
N THR A 6 -7.25 -11.69 21.94
CA THR A 6 -7.04 -11.42 20.51
C THR A 6 -5.69 -11.92 19.99
N THR A 7 -5.01 -12.78 20.75
CA THR A 7 -3.60 -13.13 20.53
C THR A 7 -3.38 -14.43 19.74
N GLY A 8 -4.45 -15.15 19.37
CA GLY A 8 -4.35 -16.48 18.73
C GLY A 8 -4.53 -16.53 17.20
N ASP A 9 -5.27 -15.59 16.61
CA ASP A 9 -5.84 -15.78 15.26
C ASP A 9 -4.97 -15.25 14.10
N TYR A 10 -3.84 -14.61 14.40
CA TYR A 10 -3.07 -13.86 13.40
C TYR A 10 -2.42 -14.77 12.34
N PHE A 11 -2.16 -16.03 12.67
CA PHE A 11 -1.56 -17.03 11.77
C PHE A 11 -2.54 -18.13 11.34
N GLU A 12 -3.77 -18.13 11.86
CA GLU A 12 -4.79 -19.13 11.55
C GLU A 12 -5.73 -18.67 10.41
N THR A 13 -5.69 -17.38 10.06
CA THR A 13 -6.43 -16.85 8.91
C THR A 13 -5.66 -17.07 7.61
N GLU A 14 -6.34 -17.58 6.58
CA GLU A 14 -5.79 -17.64 5.23
C GLU A 14 -5.26 -16.27 4.79
N PRO A 15 -4.02 -16.18 4.26
CA PRO A 15 -3.43 -14.90 3.88
C PRO A 15 -4.30 -14.08 2.92
N SER A 16 -5.09 -14.73 2.06
CA SER A 16 -5.99 -14.07 1.11
C SER A 16 -7.15 -13.34 1.79
N ASP A 17 -7.74 -13.92 2.84
CA ASP A 17 -8.86 -13.34 3.58
C ASP A 17 -8.35 -12.26 4.55
N PHE A 18 -7.23 -12.55 5.23
CA PHE A 18 -6.53 -11.57 6.06
C PHE A 18 -6.13 -10.32 5.26
N LEU A 19 -5.57 -10.50 4.05
CA LEU A 19 -5.23 -9.40 3.16
C LEU A 19 -6.49 -8.66 2.71
N ARG A 20 -7.60 -9.35 2.39
CA ARG A 20 -8.85 -8.75 1.89
C ARG A 20 -9.48 -7.81 2.91
N GLU A 21 -9.54 -8.22 4.16
CA GLU A 21 -10.11 -7.41 5.24
C GLU A 21 -9.24 -6.19 5.59
N ARG A 22 -7.93 -6.30 5.37
CA ARG A 22 -6.94 -5.28 5.77
C ARG A 22 -6.29 -4.54 4.60
N ARG A 23 -6.83 -4.67 3.37
CA ARG A 23 -6.23 -4.10 2.14
C ARG A 23 -5.89 -2.61 2.29
N GLY A 24 -6.80 -1.83 2.89
CA GLY A 24 -6.60 -0.40 3.12
C GLY A 24 -5.36 -0.10 3.96
N THR A 25 -5.19 -0.83 5.06
CA THR A 25 -4.02 -0.72 5.95
C THR A 25 -2.72 -1.03 5.21
N TYR A 26 -2.71 -2.06 4.36
CA TYR A 26 -1.53 -2.38 3.54
C TYR A 26 -1.19 -1.30 2.52
N PHE A 27 -2.20 -0.74 1.85
CA PHE A 27 -1.97 0.34 0.91
C PHE A 27 -1.42 1.60 1.59
N MET A 28 -1.94 1.93 2.77
CA MET A 28 -1.43 3.00 3.61
C MET A 28 0.04 2.77 3.99
N ILE A 29 0.36 1.60 4.57
CA ILE A 29 1.74 1.27 4.98
C ILE A 29 2.68 1.33 3.77
N ASN A 30 2.29 0.74 2.64
CA ASN A 30 3.10 0.74 1.43
C ASN A 30 3.34 2.15 0.88
N ALA A 31 2.34 3.03 0.91
CA ALA A 31 2.49 4.43 0.51
C ALA A 31 3.48 5.17 1.41
N ILE A 32 3.35 5.02 2.73
CA ILE A 32 4.26 5.62 3.71
C ILE A 32 5.69 5.07 3.53
N SER A 33 5.87 3.76 3.41
CA SER A 33 7.19 3.14 3.21
C SER A 33 7.89 3.60 1.92
N LYS A 34 7.15 3.72 0.81
CA LYS A 34 7.70 4.27 -0.44
C LYS A 34 8.16 5.71 -0.25
N ARG A 35 7.37 6.51 0.45
CA ARG A 35 7.70 7.91 0.68
C ARG A 35 8.92 8.08 1.60
N VAL A 36 9.03 7.25 2.64
CA VAL A 36 10.23 7.18 3.49
C VAL A 36 11.47 6.97 2.62
N ARG A 37 11.42 6.03 1.66
CA ARG A 37 12.55 5.77 0.77
C ARG A 37 12.92 6.97 -0.09
N GLN A 38 11.93 7.70 -0.61
CA GLN A 38 12.15 8.92 -1.39
C GLN A 38 12.85 10.01 -0.56
N LEU A 39 12.39 10.25 0.67
CA LEU A 39 12.99 11.22 1.58
C LEU A 39 14.43 10.83 1.94
N GLN A 40 14.70 9.53 2.16
CA GLN A 40 16.06 9.01 2.39
C GLN A 40 16.99 9.19 1.18
N LEU A 41 16.43 9.21 -0.04
CA LEU A 41 17.16 9.49 -1.27
C LEU A 41 17.37 10.99 -1.53
N GLY A 42 16.91 11.86 -0.61
CA GLY A 42 17.12 13.31 -0.69
C GLY A 42 15.99 14.08 -1.35
N GLU A 43 14.84 13.44 -1.63
CA GLU A 43 13.65 14.20 -2.02
C GLU A 43 13.20 15.15 -0.90
N LYS A 44 12.71 16.32 -1.30
CA LYS A 44 12.21 17.32 -0.35
C LYS A 44 10.84 16.92 0.17
N ALA A 45 10.55 17.30 1.42
CA ALA A 45 9.21 17.19 1.98
C ALA A 45 8.21 18.05 1.18
N GLN A 46 7.00 17.54 1.02
CA GLN A 46 5.87 18.18 0.34
C GLN A 46 5.07 19.09 1.27
N VAL A 47 5.23 18.90 2.58
CA VAL A 47 4.57 19.68 3.65
C VAL A 47 5.63 20.41 4.48
N PRO A 48 5.27 21.51 5.17
CA PRO A 48 6.13 22.13 6.16
C PRO A 48 6.62 21.09 7.17
N VAL A 49 7.93 21.05 7.40
CA VAL A 49 8.58 20.10 8.32
C VAL A 49 8.47 20.65 9.74
N PRO A 50 7.71 20.02 10.64
CA PRO A 50 7.76 20.38 12.05
C PRO A 50 9.18 20.19 12.59
N GLN A 51 9.67 21.11 13.41
CA GLN A 51 11.03 21.06 13.95
C GLN A 51 11.30 19.75 14.71
N GLU A 52 10.27 19.18 15.33
CA GLU A 52 10.28 17.89 16.05
C GLU A 52 10.46 16.67 15.13
N PHE A 53 10.21 16.80 13.84
CA PHE A 53 10.32 15.72 12.85
C PHE A 53 11.67 15.77 12.12
N ASN A 54 12.54 16.69 12.49
CA ASN A 54 13.78 16.90 11.77
C ASN A 54 14.60 15.60 11.76
N ARG A 55 14.84 15.08 10.54
CA ARG A 55 15.52 13.81 10.21
C ARG A 55 14.73 12.52 10.41
N ASP A 56 13.52 12.54 10.96
CA ASP A 56 12.66 11.36 11.03
C ASP A 56 11.79 11.22 9.78
N THR A 57 12.32 10.48 8.80
CA THR A 57 11.63 10.24 7.52
C THR A 57 10.29 9.51 7.68
N VAL A 58 10.08 8.73 8.75
CA VAL A 58 8.83 8.01 9.01
C VAL A 58 7.76 8.98 9.49
N LYS A 59 8.09 9.85 10.45
CA LYS A 59 7.18 10.92 10.90
C LYS A 59 6.82 11.87 9.76
N LEU A 60 7.80 12.24 8.92
CA LEU A 60 7.55 13.10 7.76
C LEU A 60 6.64 12.46 6.72
N ALA A 61 6.91 11.22 6.31
CA ALA A 61 6.06 10.51 5.37
C ALA A 61 4.64 10.27 5.92
N THR A 62 4.52 10.01 7.22
CA THR A 62 3.20 9.87 7.89
C THR A 62 2.45 11.20 7.91
N ASN A 63 3.13 12.31 8.17
CA ASN A 63 2.53 13.63 8.14
C ASN A 63 2.06 14.03 6.73
N GLU A 64 2.87 13.73 5.71
CA GLU A 64 2.49 13.90 4.31
C GLU A 64 1.29 13.03 3.92
N PHE A 65 1.21 11.80 4.43
CA PHE A 65 0.06 10.92 4.25
C PHE A 65 -1.21 11.52 4.87
N LEU A 66 -1.15 11.97 6.12
CA LEU A 66 -2.28 12.55 6.84
C LEU A 66 -2.73 13.91 6.26
N ALA A 67 -1.84 14.60 5.55
CA ALA A 67 -2.15 15.83 4.83
C ALA A 67 -2.68 15.58 3.41
N ASP A 68 -3.03 14.33 3.05
CA ASP A 68 -3.50 13.92 1.72
C ASP A 68 -2.56 14.28 0.56
N THR A 69 -1.26 14.45 0.84
CA THR A 69 -0.26 14.78 -0.18
C THR A 69 0.32 13.53 -0.87
N LEU A 70 0.15 12.35 -0.27
CA LEU A 70 0.58 11.08 -0.87
C LEU A 70 -0.55 10.47 -1.71
N LYS A 71 -0.34 10.43 -3.03
CA LYS A 71 -1.24 9.71 -3.94
C LYS A 71 -1.01 8.21 -3.83
N ILE A 72 -1.97 7.49 -3.25
CA ILE A 72 -2.01 6.03 -3.31
C ILE A 72 -2.59 5.63 -4.67
N GLU A 73 -1.74 5.45 -5.67
CA GLU A 73 -2.17 4.86 -6.92
C GLU A 73 -2.51 3.38 -6.70
N GLN A 74 -3.80 3.06 -6.67
CA GLN A 74 -4.23 1.70 -6.97
C GLN A 74 -3.85 1.47 -8.43
N LYS A 75 -2.83 0.63 -8.68
CA LYS A 75 -2.59 0.17 -10.06
C LYS A 75 -3.93 -0.37 -10.56
N PRO A 76 -4.46 0.14 -11.68
CA PRO A 76 -5.65 -0.46 -12.27
C PRO A 76 -5.38 -1.94 -12.44
N HIS A 77 -6.41 -2.76 -12.21
CA HIS A 77 -6.37 -4.21 -12.35
C HIS A 77 -5.52 -4.57 -13.57
N LEU A 78 -4.52 -5.42 -13.35
CA LEU A 78 -3.60 -5.87 -14.39
C LEU A 78 -4.37 -6.56 -15.52
N ASP A 79 -4.80 -5.83 -16.53
CA ASP A 79 -5.19 -6.36 -17.85
C ASP A 79 -3.98 -6.90 -18.64
N ARG A 80 -2.85 -7.17 -17.96
CA ARG A 80 -1.66 -7.78 -18.57
C ARG A 80 -1.89 -9.22 -19.01
N PHE A 81 -2.92 -9.89 -18.50
CA PHE A 81 -3.25 -11.26 -18.92
C PHE A 81 -4.07 -11.33 -20.20
N ALA A 82 -4.68 -10.23 -20.67
CA ALA A 82 -5.45 -10.22 -21.91
C ALA A 82 -4.59 -10.10 -23.18
N GLN A 83 -3.28 -9.82 -23.05
CA GLN A 83 -2.38 -9.62 -24.20
C GLN A 83 -1.77 -10.91 -24.77
N HIS A 84 -2.03 -12.08 -24.15
CA HIS A 84 -1.42 -13.36 -24.56
C HIS A 84 -2.43 -14.49 -24.78
N LEU A 85 -3.72 -14.18 -24.98
CA LEU A 85 -4.62 -15.18 -25.54
C LEU A 85 -4.24 -15.35 -27.02
N PRO A 86 -3.76 -16.53 -27.47
CA PRO A 86 -3.65 -16.78 -28.89
C PRO A 86 -5.06 -16.66 -29.47
N THR A 87 -5.22 -15.78 -30.46
CA THR A 87 -6.40 -15.81 -31.32
C THR A 87 -6.35 -17.14 -32.06
N GLU A 88 -7.00 -18.17 -31.52
CA GLU A 88 -7.30 -19.35 -32.33
C GLU A 88 -8.14 -18.86 -33.51
N VAL A 89 -7.54 -19.00 -34.68
CA VAL A 89 -8.12 -18.68 -35.96
C VAL A 89 -9.32 -19.61 -36.13
N VAL A 90 -10.53 -19.08 -35.95
CA VAL A 90 -11.73 -19.78 -36.42
C VAL A 90 -11.69 -19.73 -37.94
N SER A 91 -11.06 -20.73 -38.56
CA SER A 91 -11.27 -21.06 -39.96
C SER A 91 -12.68 -21.65 -40.08
N ALA A 92 -13.59 -20.85 -40.63
CA ALA A 92 -14.85 -21.34 -41.15
C ALA A 92 -14.56 -22.07 -42.48
N ASP A 93 -14.90 -23.35 -42.53
CA ASP A 93 -15.28 -24.07 -43.75
C ASP A 93 -16.71 -24.58 -43.57
#